data_AF-A0A150P5E7-F1
#
_entry.id   AF-A0A150P5E7-F1
#
_cell.length_a   1.000
_cell.length_b   1.000
_cell.length_c   1.000
_cell.angle_alpha   90.00
_cell.angle_beta   90.00
_cell.angle_gamma   90.00
#
_symmetry.space_group_name_H-M   'P 1'
#
loop_
_entity.id
_entity.type
_entity.pdbx_description
1 polymer ?
#
loop_
_entity_poly.entity_id
_entity_poly.type
_entity_poly.pdbx_seq_one_letter_code
_entity_poly.pdbx_strand_id
1 'polypeptide(L)'
;MRLARLGFVPVLGLLPLLGFGCSDPAPPTPRGAYYMNFAKPGASCNAASHSEALGEVSESARTRVLTDGEEGSEIDCSVTGSGTFKVSARARNNQEVTEIRVNIPSISPAATQEEPATGSVSFSSAETAGKPFVSDPMNPCKFWFVPESEQGVSPGEIWVVFECPAMKESQYTCALRRGALAFDGCGS
;
A
#
# COMPACT_ATOMS: atom_id res chain seq x y z
N MET A 1 45.50 43.73 62.64
CA MET A 1 46.50 42.69 62.35
C MET A 1 45.97 41.81 61.22
N ARG A 2 46.80 41.57 60.21
CA ARG A 2 46.52 40.74 59.02
C ARG A 2 46.56 39.25 59.39
N LEU A 3 45.71 38.43 58.77
CA LEU A 3 45.89 36.98 58.50
C LEU A 3 44.82 36.63 57.43
N ALA A 4 45.14 36.61 56.13
CA ALA A 4 45.78 35.57 55.34
C ALA A 4 44.81 34.46 54.86
N ARG A 5 44.65 34.39 53.53
CA ARG A 5 43.93 33.39 52.73
C ARG A 5 44.48 31.98 52.93
N LEU A 6 43.64 30.96 52.72
CA LEU A 6 44.04 29.70 52.07
C LEU A 6 42.81 29.03 51.46
N GLY A 7 42.80 28.94 50.13
CA GLY A 7 41.82 28.18 49.36
C GLY A 7 42.29 26.73 49.16
N PHE A 8 41.32 25.84 48.99
CA PHE A 8 41.53 24.52 48.38
C PHE A 8 40.23 24.12 47.68
N VAL A 9 40.32 23.98 46.36
CA VAL A 9 39.31 23.35 45.48
C VAL A 9 40.04 22.22 44.76
N PRO A 10 39.45 21.03 44.69
CA PRO A 10 39.24 20.42 43.38
C PRO A 10 37.82 19.88 43.27
N VAL A 11 37.05 20.51 42.38
CA VAL A 11 35.79 19.98 41.84
C VAL A 11 36.16 18.85 40.88
N LEU A 12 35.98 17.60 41.32
CA LEU A 12 35.99 16.43 40.43
C LEU A 12 34.63 16.35 39.75
N GLY A 13 34.55 16.93 38.56
CA GLY A 13 33.42 16.77 37.64
C GLY A 13 33.48 15.40 36.97
N LEU A 14 32.55 14.51 37.33
CA LEU A 14 32.11 13.41 36.48
C LEU A 14 30.75 13.80 35.89
N LEU A 15 30.75 14.24 34.63
CA LEU A 15 29.55 14.32 33.80
C LEU A 15 29.35 12.97 33.12
N PRO A 16 28.37 12.15 33.54
CA PRO A 16 27.96 11.01 32.73
C PRO A 16 27.24 11.55 31.49
N LEU A 17 27.87 11.39 30.33
CA LEU A 17 27.22 11.46 29.03
C LEU A 17 26.15 10.36 29.00
N LEU A 18 24.92 10.71 29.41
CA LEU A 18 23.75 9.91 29.12
C LEU A 18 23.57 9.93 27.61
N GLY A 19 24.06 8.87 26.96
CA GLY A 19 23.76 8.58 25.58
C GLY A 19 22.25 8.44 25.43
N PHE A 20 21.62 9.44 24.82
CA PHE A 20 20.31 9.30 24.23
C PHE A 20 20.46 8.26 23.11
N GLY A 21 20.28 6.99 23.46
CA GLY A 21 20.05 5.95 22.47
C GLY A 21 18.88 6.42 21.64
N CYS A 22 19.11 6.64 20.34
CA CYS A 22 18.08 6.91 19.37
C CYS A 22 17.19 5.66 19.33
N SER A 23 16.18 5.61 20.19
CA SER A 23 15.05 4.70 20.04
C SER A 23 14.42 5.09 18.71
N ASP A 24 14.75 4.33 17.67
CA ASP A 24 14.14 4.49 16.36
C ASP A 24 12.62 4.46 16.58
N PRO A 25 11.89 5.53 16.21
CA PRO A 25 10.44 5.54 16.39
C PRO A 25 9.85 4.28 15.76
N ALA A 26 8.90 3.66 16.46
CA ALA A 26 8.25 2.47 15.95
C ALA A 26 7.73 2.74 14.53
N PRO A 27 7.86 1.77 13.59
CA PRO A 27 7.34 1.93 12.24
C PRO A 27 5.87 2.35 12.29
N PRO A 28 5.41 3.22 11.38
CA PRO A 28 4.01 3.58 11.29
C PRO A 28 3.14 2.32 11.09
N THR A 29 1.94 2.32 11.65
CA THR A 29 0.97 1.24 11.41
C THR A 29 0.53 1.27 9.95
N PRO A 30 0.57 0.14 9.23
CA PRO A 30 0.12 0.08 7.84
C PRO A 30 -1.35 0.48 7.70
N ARG A 31 -1.65 1.20 6.61
CA ARG A 31 -3.01 1.57 6.23
C ARG A 31 -3.27 1.25 4.77
N GLY A 32 -4.50 0.91 4.44
CA GLY A 32 -4.89 0.50 3.09
C GLY A 32 -6.31 0.90 2.72
N ALA A 33 -6.51 1.17 1.43
CA ALA A 33 -7.81 1.29 0.79
C ALA A 33 -7.73 0.78 -0.65
N TYR A 34 -8.82 0.21 -1.15
CA TYR A 34 -8.94 -0.12 -2.55
C TYR A 34 -10.38 0.02 -3.02
N TYR A 35 -10.54 0.23 -4.32
CA TYR A 35 -11.79 0.11 -5.04
C TYR A 35 -11.52 -0.66 -6.33
N MET A 36 -12.41 -1.58 -6.68
CA MET A 36 -12.35 -2.25 -7.98
C MET A 36 -13.74 -2.59 -8.51
N ASN A 37 -13.82 -2.72 -9.83
CA ASN A 37 -15.02 -3.14 -10.53
C ASN A 37 -14.68 -4.19 -11.58
N PHE A 38 -15.28 -5.38 -11.44
CA PHE A 38 -15.22 -6.40 -12.46
C PHE A 38 -16.11 -6.04 -13.64
N ALA A 39 -15.54 -6.18 -14.83
CA ALA A 39 -16.22 -6.03 -16.10
C ALA A 39 -16.14 -7.33 -16.92
N LYS A 40 -17.06 -7.49 -17.87
CA LYS A 40 -17.00 -8.56 -18.88
C LYS A 40 -15.97 -8.20 -19.96
N PRO A 41 -14.87 -8.97 -20.12
CA PRO A 41 -14.09 -8.94 -21.35
C PRO A 41 -14.76 -9.77 -22.45
N GLY A 42 -15.70 -10.67 -22.08
CA GLY A 42 -16.44 -11.57 -22.96
C GLY A 42 -17.56 -12.31 -22.21
N ALA A 43 -18.11 -13.38 -22.79
CA ALA A 43 -19.27 -14.09 -22.24
C ALA A 43 -18.97 -14.93 -20.97
N SER A 44 -17.70 -15.20 -20.65
CA SER A 44 -17.27 -16.14 -19.60
C SER A 44 -16.96 -15.50 -18.24
N CYS A 45 -17.42 -14.28 -17.96
CA CYS A 45 -17.23 -13.66 -16.64
C CYS A 45 -18.48 -13.80 -15.77
N ASN A 46 -18.37 -14.56 -14.66
CA ASN A 46 -19.41 -14.75 -13.66
C ASN A 46 -19.44 -13.64 -12.58
N ALA A 47 -18.41 -12.79 -12.50
CA ALA A 47 -18.30 -11.67 -11.56
C ALA A 47 -18.53 -10.28 -12.19
N ALA A 48 -19.09 -10.25 -13.40
CA ALA A 48 -19.14 -9.13 -14.34
C ALA A 48 -19.73 -7.76 -13.91
N SER A 49 -20.32 -7.69 -12.73
CA SER A 49 -20.94 -6.50 -12.16
C SER A 49 -20.58 -6.33 -10.69
N HIS A 50 -19.62 -7.13 -10.21
CA HIS A 50 -19.17 -7.09 -8.84
C HIS A 50 -18.20 -5.92 -8.68
N SER A 51 -18.55 -5.00 -7.81
CA SER A 51 -17.63 -3.99 -7.28
C SER A 51 -17.34 -4.31 -5.83
N GLU A 52 -16.10 -4.08 -5.43
CA GLU A 52 -15.65 -4.26 -4.06
C GLU A 52 -14.82 -3.05 -3.66
N ALA A 53 -14.94 -2.64 -2.39
CA ALA A 53 -14.16 -1.57 -1.83
C ALA A 53 -13.77 -1.86 -0.38
N LEU A 54 -12.58 -1.41 0.00
CA LEU A 54 -12.17 -1.29 1.39
C LEU A 54 -11.74 0.16 1.61
N GLY A 55 -12.34 0.84 2.59
CA GLY A 55 -12.19 2.29 2.74
C GLY A 55 -12.85 3.06 1.59
N GLU A 56 -12.37 4.27 1.32
CA GLU A 56 -12.88 5.14 0.27
C GLU A 56 -11.71 5.73 -0.54
N VAL A 57 -11.42 5.11 -1.67
CA VAL A 57 -10.39 5.55 -2.62
C VAL A 57 -10.92 5.49 -4.05
N SER A 58 -10.49 6.43 -4.86
CA SER A 58 -10.83 6.55 -6.27
C SER A 58 -9.65 7.12 -7.05
N GLU A 59 -9.87 7.35 -8.33
CA GLU A 59 -8.93 8.06 -9.20
C GLU A 59 -8.67 9.50 -8.72
N SER A 60 -9.70 10.21 -8.23
CA SER A 60 -9.56 11.64 -7.90
C SER A 60 -9.40 11.91 -6.41
N ALA A 61 -9.68 10.94 -5.54
CA ALA A 61 -9.71 11.16 -4.10
C ALA A 61 -9.29 9.93 -3.31
N ARG A 62 -8.54 10.16 -2.22
CA ARG A 62 -8.19 9.20 -1.16
C ARG A 62 -8.82 9.69 0.15
N THR A 63 -10.14 9.50 0.27
CA THR A 63 -10.96 10.07 1.37
C THR A 63 -10.78 9.30 2.67
N ARG A 64 -10.74 7.96 2.61
CA ARG A 64 -10.66 7.10 3.79
C ARG A 64 -9.73 5.93 3.54
N VAL A 65 -8.64 5.87 4.31
CA VAL A 65 -7.68 4.76 4.31
C VAL A 65 -7.76 4.09 5.68
N LEU A 66 -8.09 2.80 5.72
CA LEU A 66 -8.29 2.07 6.98
C LEU A 66 -6.95 1.68 7.57
N THR A 67 -6.82 1.83 8.89
CA THR A 67 -5.63 1.36 9.62
C THR A 67 -5.72 -0.14 9.87
N ASP A 68 -4.58 -0.84 9.90
CA ASP A 68 -4.56 -2.25 10.31
C ASP A 68 -5.31 -2.47 11.64
N GLY A 69 -6.24 -3.43 11.65
CA GLY A 69 -7.14 -3.72 12.77
C GLY A 69 -8.42 -2.87 12.83
N GLU A 70 -8.54 -1.80 12.04
CA GLU A 70 -9.76 -1.00 11.93
C GLU A 70 -10.84 -1.76 11.16
N GLU A 71 -12.06 -1.81 11.67
CA GLU A 71 -13.22 -2.44 10.98
C GLU A 71 -12.99 -3.89 10.53
N GLY A 72 -12.14 -4.64 11.25
CA GLY A 72 -11.81 -6.02 10.90
C GLY A 72 -10.88 -6.16 9.70
N SER A 73 -10.26 -5.06 9.26
CA SER A 73 -9.24 -5.06 8.23
C SER A 73 -7.89 -5.57 8.75
N GLU A 74 -7.19 -6.32 7.91
CA GLU A 74 -5.80 -6.73 8.08
C GLU A 74 -5.01 -6.15 6.90
N ILE A 75 -4.10 -5.22 7.18
CA ILE A 75 -3.29 -4.52 6.17
C ILE A 75 -1.82 -4.87 6.34
N ASP A 76 -1.20 -5.36 5.27
CA ASP A 76 0.21 -5.72 5.24
C ASP A 76 0.80 -5.19 3.92
N CYS A 77 1.71 -4.23 3.99
CA CYS A 77 2.27 -3.61 2.81
C CYS A 77 3.75 -3.24 2.96
N SER A 78 4.44 -3.26 1.82
CA SER A 78 5.82 -2.82 1.67
C SER A 78 5.98 -2.05 0.37
N VAL A 79 6.54 -0.84 0.46
CA VAL A 79 6.87 0.03 -0.67
C VAL A 79 8.32 0.47 -0.52
N THR A 80 9.21 -0.19 -1.26
CA THR A 80 10.66 -0.03 -1.09
C THR A 80 11.31 0.47 -2.38
N GLY A 81 12.42 1.20 -2.24
CA GLY A 81 13.20 1.67 -3.38
C GLY A 81 13.51 3.17 -3.34
N SER A 82 14.23 3.62 -4.35
CA SER A 82 14.55 5.03 -4.57
C SER A 82 14.60 5.28 -6.07
N GLY A 83 13.82 6.26 -6.55
CA GLY A 83 13.61 6.52 -7.98
C GLY A 83 12.63 5.55 -8.65
N THR A 84 12.81 4.24 -8.47
CA THR A 84 11.82 3.21 -8.81
C THR A 84 11.47 2.40 -7.58
N PHE A 85 10.21 1.99 -7.47
CA PHE A 85 9.67 1.37 -6.28
C PHE A 85 9.15 -0.03 -6.55
N LYS A 86 9.38 -0.94 -5.62
CA LYS A 86 8.73 -2.25 -5.56
C LYS A 86 7.60 -2.17 -4.55
N VAL A 87 6.43 -2.66 -4.94
CA VAL A 87 5.22 -2.66 -4.11
C VAL A 87 4.77 -4.11 -3.89
N SER A 88 4.54 -4.46 -2.63
CA SER A 88 3.86 -5.69 -2.23
C SER A 88 2.83 -5.34 -1.17
N ALA A 89 1.55 -5.56 -1.43
CA ALA A 89 0.48 -5.20 -0.51
C ALA A 89 -0.59 -6.30 -0.43
N ARG A 90 -1.16 -6.47 0.75
CA ARG A 90 -2.32 -7.28 1.06
C ARG A 90 -3.28 -6.44 1.91
N ALA A 91 -4.55 -6.42 1.50
CA ALA A 91 -5.64 -5.93 2.36
C ALA A 91 -6.72 -7.00 2.40
N ARG A 92 -7.16 -7.34 3.62
CA ARG A 92 -8.17 -8.37 3.87
C ARG A 92 -9.19 -7.83 4.86
N ASN A 93 -10.47 -8.15 4.67
CA ASN A 93 -11.50 -7.97 5.68
C ASN A 93 -12.13 -9.33 6.02
N ASN A 94 -11.93 -9.79 7.25
CA ASN A 94 -12.46 -11.08 7.69
C ASN A 94 -13.99 -11.08 7.85
N GLN A 95 -14.59 -9.92 8.12
CA GLN A 95 -16.03 -9.79 8.32
C GLN A 95 -16.77 -9.86 6.98
N GLU A 96 -16.18 -9.28 5.94
CA GLU A 96 -16.76 -9.24 4.57
C GLU A 96 -16.24 -10.39 3.69
N VAL A 97 -15.29 -11.19 4.20
CA VAL A 97 -14.64 -12.30 3.48
C VAL A 97 -13.97 -11.80 2.19
N THR A 98 -13.31 -10.65 2.26
CA THR A 98 -12.64 -10.01 1.10
C THR A 98 -11.12 -10.02 1.27
N GLU A 99 -10.40 -10.21 0.18
CA GLU A 99 -8.94 -10.11 0.14
C GLU A 99 -8.46 -9.63 -1.22
N ILE A 100 -7.57 -8.63 -1.23
CA ILE A 100 -6.77 -8.24 -2.39
C ILE A 100 -5.29 -8.43 -2.08
N ARG A 101 -4.54 -8.95 -3.06
CA ARG A 101 -3.08 -8.96 -3.06
C ARG A 101 -2.58 -8.25 -4.30
N VAL A 102 -1.58 -7.40 -4.13
CA VAL A 102 -1.00 -6.59 -5.19
C VAL A 102 0.50 -6.71 -5.14
N ASN A 103 1.11 -6.93 -6.31
CA ASN A 103 2.56 -6.91 -6.46
C ASN A 103 2.93 -6.14 -7.72
N ILE A 104 3.70 -5.06 -7.55
CA ILE A 104 4.24 -4.24 -8.62
C ILE A 104 5.77 -4.33 -8.52
N PRO A 105 6.43 -5.12 -9.38
CA PRO A 105 7.88 -5.35 -9.28
C PRO A 105 8.72 -4.07 -9.41
N SER A 106 8.25 -3.12 -10.22
CA SER A 106 8.88 -1.82 -10.44
C SER A 106 7.86 -0.80 -10.93
N ILE A 107 7.77 0.34 -10.26
CA ILE A 107 7.00 1.51 -10.70
C ILE A 107 7.84 2.78 -10.51
N SER A 108 7.88 3.60 -11.55
CA SER A 108 8.46 4.95 -11.50
C SER A 108 7.38 5.95 -11.10
N PRO A 109 7.67 7.01 -10.31
CA PRO A 109 6.76 8.13 -10.08
C PRO A 109 6.22 8.81 -11.35
N ALA A 110 6.86 8.57 -12.50
CA ALA A 110 6.43 9.09 -13.80
C ALA A 110 5.51 8.13 -14.58
N ALA A 111 5.05 7.01 -14.00
CA ALA A 111 4.19 6.05 -14.70
C ALA A 111 2.87 6.70 -15.13
N THR A 112 2.58 6.67 -16.45
CA THR A 112 1.35 7.21 -17.04
C THR A 112 0.48 6.10 -17.63
N GLN A 113 -0.71 6.44 -18.13
CA GLN A 113 -1.58 5.45 -18.76
C GLN A 113 -0.96 4.87 -20.05
N GLU A 114 -0.18 5.67 -20.78
CA GLU A 114 0.53 5.29 -22.00
C GLU A 114 1.78 4.46 -21.69
N GLU A 115 2.45 4.76 -20.57
CA GLU A 115 3.64 4.06 -20.07
C GLU A 115 3.42 3.52 -18.65
N PRO A 116 2.49 2.56 -18.46
CA PRO A 116 2.14 2.08 -17.13
C PRO A 116 3.18 1.10 -16.60
N ALA A 117 3.31 1.04 -15.28
CA ALA A 117 3.99 -0.06 -14.62
C ALA A 117 3.15 -1.34 -14.75
N THR A 118 3.81 -2.49 -14.86
CA THR A 118 3.13 -3.78 -14.91
C THR A 118 3.23 -4.50 -13.57
N GLY A 119 2.19 -5.22 -13.19
CA GLY A 119 2.18 -6.04 -11.98
C GLY A 119 1.07 -7.08 -11.98
N SER A 120 0.78 -7.60 -10.79
CA SER A 120 -0.23 -8.63 -10.59
C SER A 120 -1.21 -8.25 -9.48
N VAL A 121 -2.47 -8.62 -9.68
CA VAL A 121 -3.53 -8.54 -8.67
C VAL A 121 -4.14 -9.92 -8.48
N SER A 122 -4.41 -10.29 -7.23
CA SER A 122 -5.28 -11.41 -6.88
C SER A 122 -6.41 -10.87 -6.01
N PHE A 123 -7.64 -11.28 -6.29
CA PHE A 123 -8.82 -10.84 -5.54
C PHE A 123 -9.78 -11.98 -5.24
N SER A 124 -10.32 -12.02 -4.03
CA SER A 124 -11.42 -12.90 -3.65
C SER A 124 -12.41 -12.17 -2.74
N SER A 125 -13.69 -12.53 -2.83
CA SER A 125 -14.75 -12.06 -1.95
C SER A 125 -15.76 -13.16 -1.66
N ALA A 126 -16.76 -12.89 -0.81
CA ALA A 126 -17.91 -13.78 -0.65
C ALA A 126 -18.64 -14.03 -1.99
N GLU A 127 -18.72 -13.03 -2.87
CA GLU A 127 -19.35 -13.11 -4.19
C GLU A 127 -18.56 -13.99 -5.17
N THR A 128 -17.25 -14.15 -4.98
CA THR A 128 -16.44 -15.13 -5.72
C THR A 128 -16.43 -16.51 -5.06
N ALA A 129 -17.29 -16.74 -4.06
CA ALA A 129 -17.29 -17.93 -3.20
C ALA A 129 -15.91 -18.17 -2.55
N GLY A 130 -15.18 -17.10 -2.24
CA GLY A 130 -13.82 -17.14 -1.69
C GLY A 130 -12.75 -17.62 -2.67
N LYS A 131 -13.09 -17.84 -3.96
CA LYS A 131 -12.11 -18.25 -4.96
C LYS A 131 -11.36 -17.04 -5.51
N PRO A 132 -10.01 -17.11 -5.59
CA PRO A 132 -9.23 -16.00 -6.09
C PRO A 132 -9.30 -15.89 -7.61
N PHE A 133 -9.71 -14.72 -8.09
CA PHE A 133 -9.42 -14.27 -9.44
C PHE A 133 -8.01 -13.70 -9.48
N VAL A 134 -7.15 -14.29 -10.32
CA VAL A 134 -5.74 -13.89 -10.43
C VAL A 134 -5.48 -13.28 -11.80
N SER A 135 -4.77 -12.16 -11.84
CA SER A 135 -4.38 -11.50 -13.09
C SER A 135 -3.55 -12.43 -13.97
N ASP A 136 -3.86 -12.44 -15.27
CA ASP A 136 -3.14 -13.25 -16.26
C ASP A 136 -1.69 -12.77 -16.42
N PRO A 137 -0.65 -13.59 -16.18
CA PRO A 137 0.74 -13.17 -16.35
C PRO A 137 1.09 -12.81 -17.81
N MET A 138 0.33 -13.32 -18.79
CA MET A 138 0.51 -12.95 -20.21
C MET A 138 -0.11 -11.59 -20.55
N ASN A 139 -1.02 -11.10 -19.71
CA ASN A 139 -1.70 -9.81 -19.85
C ASN A 139 -1.72 -9.11 -18.48
N PRO A 140 -0.54 -8.68 -17.99
CA PRO A 140 -0.40 -8.21 -16.61
C PRO A 140 -1.29 -7.00 -16.34
N CYS A 141 -1.59 -6.77 -15.07
CA CYS A 141 -2.25 -5.55 -14.66
C CYS A 141 -1.32 -4.36 -14.93
N LYS A 142 -1.92 -3.23 -15.30
CA LYS A 142 -1.24 -1.96 -15.56
C LYS A 142 -1.56 -1.00 -14.43
N PHE A 143 -0.56 -0.27 -13.96
CA PHE A 143 -0.63 0.68 -12.86
C PHE A 143 -0.05 2.01 -13.30
N TRP A 144 -0.75 3.11 -13.05
CA TRP A 144 -0.29 4.44 -13.42
C TRP A 144 -0.84 5.52 -12.51
N PHE A 145 -0.23 6.69 -12.56
CA PHE A 145 -0.68 7.87 -11.86
C PHE A 145 -1.45 8.78 -12.82
N VAL A 146 -2.54 9.36 -12.33
CA VAL A 146 -3.31 10.33 -13.13
C VAL A 146 -2.63 11.69 -13.10
N PRO A 147 -2.39 12.32 -14.26
CA PRO A 147 -1.82 13.66 -14.31
C PRO A 147 -2.60 14.66 -13.47
N GLU A 148 -1.90 15.61 -12.84
CA GLU A 148 -2.49 16.68 -12.03
C GLU A 148 -3.28 16.19 -10.79
N SER A 149 -3.12 14.92 -10.41
CA SER A 149 -3.66 14.38 -9.16
C SER A 149 -2.60 14.35 -8.04
N GLU A 150 -3.04 14.03 -6.83
CA GLU A 150 -2.17 13.77 -5.67
C GLU A 150 -1.68 12.30 -5.62
N GLN A 151 -1.95 11.51 -6.65
CA GLN A 151 -1.45 10.15 -6.77
C GLN A 151 0.08 10.14 -6.89
N GLY A 152 0.70 9.06 -6.41
CA GLY A 152 2.15 8.94 -6.44
C GLY A 152 2.67 7.72 -5.70
N VAL A 153 3.99 7.62 -5.65
CA VAL A 153 4.71 6.58 -4.92
C VAL A 153 5.96 7.18 -4.27
N SER A 154 6.19 6.80 -3.02
CA SER A 154 7.38 7.16 -2.25
C SER A 154 7.69 6.03 -1.26
N PRO A 155 8.84 6.04 -0.55
CA PRO A 155 9.14 4.98 0.42
C PRO A 155 8.02 4.89 1.48
N GLY A 156 7.45 3.68 1.62
CA GLY A 156 6.37 3.43 2.57
C GLY A 156 4.95 3.82 2.11
N GLU A 157 4.75 4.35 0.90
CA GLU A 157 3.41 4.71 0.40
C GLU A 157 3.22 4.63 -1.12
N ILE A 158 1.99 4.32 -1.54
CA ILE A 158 1.55 4.38 -2.93
C ILE A 158 0.06 4.73 -3.00
N TRP A 159 -0.33 5.59 -3.93
CA TRP A 159 -1.71 5.75 -4.40
C TRP A 159 -1.71 5.76 -5.92
N VAL A 160 -2.40 4.79 -6.51
CA VAL A 160 -2.30 4.51 -7.95
C VAL A 160 -3.65 3.99 -8.48
N VAL A 161 -3.92 4.22 -9.76
CA VAL A 161 -5.00 3.55 -10.48
C VAL A 161 -4.48 2.34 -11.24
N PHE A 162 -5.36 1.39 -11.50
CA PHE A 162 -4.99 0.18 -12.22
C PHE A 162 -6.09 -0.39 -13.10
N GLU A 163 -5.69 -1.18 -14.09
CA GLU A 163 -6.57 -2.05 -14.83
C GLU A 163 -5.93 -3.43 -14.97
N CYS A 164 -6.76 -4.48 -14.97
CA CYS A 164 -6.32 -5.83 -15.24
C CYS A 164 -7.09 -6.34 -16.46
N PRO A 165 -6.44 -6.45 -17.63
CA PRO A 165 -7.11 -6.86 -18.86
C PRO A 165 -7.75 -8.24 -18.77
N ALA A 166 -7.13 -9.13 -18.00
CA ALA A 166 -7.62 -10.48 -17.75
C ALA A 166 -7.36 -10.91 -16.30
N MET A 167 -8.43 -11.33 -15.63
CA MET A 167 -8.47 -11.95 -14.32
C MET A 167 -9.07 -13.35 -14.48
N LYS A 168 -8.34 -14.40 -14.09
CA LYS A 168 -8.69 -15.79 -14.32
C LYS A 168 -9.07 -16.49 -13.02
N GLU A 169 -10.15 -17.27 -13.07
CA GLU A 169 -10.52 -18.26 -12.06
C GLU A 169 -11.04 -19.49 -12.80
N SER A 170 -10.29 -20.60 -12.78
CA SER A 170 -10.64 -21.82 -13.54
C SER A 170 -10.92 -21.50 -15.02
N GLN A 171 -12.18 -21.67 -15.46
CA GLN A 171 -12.65 -21.38 -16.83
C GLN A 171 -13.18 -19.95 -17.04
N TYR A 172 -13.34 -19.18 -15.96
CA TYR A 172 -13.87 -17.82 -16.03
C TYR A 172 -12.76 -16.83 -16.33
N THR A 173 -13.07 -15.84 -17.17
CA THR A 173 -12.17 -14.74 -17.48
C THR A 173 -12.94 -13.43 -17.35
N CYS A 174 -12.54 -12.62 -16.39
CA CYS A 174 -13.06 -11.29 -16.14
C CYS A 174 -11.98 -10.23 -16.41
N ALA A 175 -12.34 -8.95 -16.35
CA ALA A 175 -11.39 -7.84 -16.40
C ALA A 175 -11.68 -6.89 -15.24
N LEU A 176 -10.68 -6.14 -14.79
CA LEU A 176 -10.87 -4.99 -13.92
C LEU A 176 -10.63 -3.73 -14.75
N ARG A 177 -11.70 -2.98 -15.02
CA ARG A 177 -11.64 -1.75 -15.82
C ARG A 177 -11.75 -0.57 -14.85
N ARG A 178 -10.60 -0.04 -14.42
CA ARG A 178 -10.44 1.06 -13.46
C ARG A 178 -10.68 0.67 -12.01
N GLY A 179 -9.65 0.15 -11.37
CA GLY A 179 -9.52 0.14 -9.92
C GLY A 179 -8.62 1.28 -9.44
N ALA A 180 -8.70 1.57 -8.14
CA ALA A 180 -7.78 2.46 -7.44
C ALA A 180 -7.34 1.77 -6.15
N LEU A 181 -6.09 2.00 -5.72
CA LEU A 181 -5.58 1.52 -4.45
C LEU A 181 -4.69 2.57 -3.81
N ALA A 182 -4.73 2.63 -2.49
CA ALA A 182 -3.83 3.44 -1.69
C ALA A 182 -3.35 2.65 -0.49
N PHE A 183 -2.03 2.65 -0.28
CA PHE A 183 -1.39 2.07 0.90
C PHE A 183 -0.38 3.08 1.43
N ASP A 184 -0.30 3.23 2.74
CA ASP A 184 0.71 4.04 3.40
C ASP A 184 1.07 3.46 4.78
N GLY A 185 2.09 4.03 5.42
CA GLY A 185 2.65 3.42 6.64
C GLY A 185 3.26 2.04 6.38
N CYS A 186 3.63 1.75 5.12
CA CYS A 186 4.18 0.47 4.72
C CYS A 186 5.64 0.34 5.13
N GLY A 187 6.13 -0.90 5.27
CA GLY A 187 7.56 -1.15 5.43
C GLY A 187 8.34 -0.66 4.20
N SER A 188 9.39 0.14 4.44
CA SER A 188 10.26 0.74 3.42
C SER A 188 11.61 0.06 3.28
#